data_AF-A0A3D2J1Q2-F1
#
_entry.id   AF-A0A3D2J1Q2-F1
#
_cell.length_a   1.000
_cell.length_b   1.000
_cell.length_c   1.000
_cell.angle_alpha   90.00
_cell.angle_beta   90.00
_cell.angle_gamma   90.00
#
_symmetry.space_group_name_H-M   'P 1'
#
loop_
_entity.id
_entity.type
_entity.pdbx_description
1 polymer ?
#
loop_
_entity_poly.entity_id
_entity_poly.type
_entity_poly.pdbx_seq_one_letter_code
_entity_poly.pdbx_strand_id
1 'polypeptide(L)'
;MAYQLLIKLSEQEYADLEAEAAKTGKEPEAVLHDMIRQLSSSTQTTSTNRPLTSQEFLEKQYREGKILNIPTRRRLTPEEEAERERLGQLFAGGKPLSEMVIEDRGPY
;
A
#
# COMPACT_ATOMS: atom_id res chain seq x y z
N MET A 1 -15.20 -9.02 -25.16
CA MET A 1 -16.27 -8.42 -24.32
C MET A 1 -16.08 -6.91 -24.35
N ALA A 2 -17.02 -6.16 -24.92
CA ALA A 2 -16.98 -4.70 -24.89
C ALA A 2 -17.62 -4.24 -23.57
N TYR A 3 -16.84 -3.60 -22.71
CA TYR A 3 -17.32 -3.05 -21.45
C TYR A 3 -17.63 -1.58 -21.66
N GLN A 4 -18.86 -1.16 -21.36
CA GLN A 4 -19.27 0.24 -21.40
C GLN A 4 -19.18 0.82 -19.99
N LEU A 5 -18.49 1.94 -19.85
CA LEU A 5 -18.32 2.65 -18.59
C LEU A 5 -18.92 4.05 -18.72
N LEU A 6 -19.80 4.43 -17.79
CA LEU A 6 -20.37 5.78 -17.71
C LEU A 6 -19.55 6.61 -16.72
N ILE A 7 -18.86 7.64 -17.22
CA ILE A 7 -18.09 8.58 -16.41
C ILE A 7 -18.84 9.91 -16.43
N LYS A 8 -19.07 10.49 -15.25
CA LYS A 8 -19.61 11.84 -15.12
C LYS A 8 -18.43 12.80 -15.00
N LEU A 9 -18.27 13.67 -15.98
CA LEU A 9 -17.29 14.76 -15.99
C LEU A 9 -18.03 16.08 -15.79
N SER A 10 -17.38 17.02 -15.09
CA SER A 10 -17.82 18.41 -15.08
C SER A 10 -17.56 19.08 -16.43
N GLU A 11 -18.23 20.20 -16.71
CA GLU A 11 -18.07 20.93 -17.98
C GLU A 11 -16.62 21.40 -18.19
N GLN A 12 -15.91 21.77 -17.12
CA GLN A 12 -14.50 22.15 -17.19
C GLN A 12 -13.60 20.97 -17.56
N GLU A 13 -13.80 19.81 -16.92
CA GLU A 13 -13.02 18.60 -17.20
C GLU A 13 -13.26 18.08 -18.63
N TYR A 14 -14.48 18.26 -19.14
CA TYR A 14 -14.80 17.91 -20.53
C TYR A 14 -14.15 18.88 -21.52
N ALA A 15 -14.14 20.19 -21.24
CA ALA A 15 -13.47 21.18 -22.08
C ALA A 15 -11.95 20.96 -22.16
N ASP A 16 -11.33 20.59 -21.04
CA ASP A 16 -9.89 20.26 -21.00
C ASP A 16 -9.59 18.98 -21.80
N LEU A 17 -10.49 17.99 -21.75
CA LEU A 17 -10.42 16.77 -22.56
C LEU A 17 -10.55 17.08 -24.06
N GLU A 18 -11.48 17.95 -24.46
CA GLU A 18 -11.65 18.39 -25.85
C GLU A 18 -10.42 19.14 -26.36
N ALA A 19 -9.81 19.99 -25.54
CA ALA A 19 -8.58 20.69 -25.91
C ALA A 19 -7.42 19.71 -26.16
N GLU A 20 -7.32 18.65 -25.34
CA GLU A 20 -6.29 17.62 -25.50
C GLU A 20 -6.56 16.73 -26.72
N ALA A 21 -7.83 16.41 -26.97
CA ALA A 21 -8.33 15.72 -28.15
C ALA A 21 -8.03 16.49 -29.44
N ALA A 22 -8.25 17.81 -29.44
CA ALA A 22 -7.93 18.69 -30.56
C ALA A 22 -6.42 18.73 -30.88
N LYS A 23 -5.55 18.66 -29.86
CA LYS A 23 -4.09 18.59 -30.06
C LYS A 23 -3.64 17.27 -30.66
N THR A 24 -4.31 16.17 -30.31
CA THR A 24 -3.95 14.82 -30.78
C THR A 24 -4.74 14.37 -32.01
N GLY A 25 -5.75 15.12 -32.44
CA GLY A 25 -6.62 14.79 -33.58
C GLY A 25 -7.45 13.53 -33.36
N LYS A 26 -7.74 13.19 -32.10
CA LYS A 26 -8.52 12.01 -31.70
C LYS A 26 -9.84 12.44 -31.10
N GLU A 27 -10.81 11.52 -31.05
CA GLU A 27 -12.03 11.73 -30.28
C GLU A 27 -11.73 11.80 -28.77
N PRO A 28 -12.45 12.62 -27.99
CA PRO A 28 -12.23 12.78 -26.55
C PRO A 28 -12.27 11.45 -25.78
N GLU A 29 -13.14 10.51 -26.17
CA GLU A 29 -13.24 9.18 -25.57
C GLU A 29 -12.00 8.32 -25.84
N ALA A 30 -11.35 8.47 -27.00
CA ALA A 30 -10.13 7.74 -27.32
C ALA A 30 -8.96 8.27 -26.49
N VAL A 31 -8.89 9.60 -26.28
CA VAL A 31 -7.91 10.22 -25.38
C VAL A 31 -8.13 9.75 -23.94
N LEU A 32 -9.37 9.78 -23.47
CA LEU A 32 -9.72 9.32 -22.13
C LEU A 32 -9.38 7.83 -21.93
N HIS A 33 -9.69 7.00 -22.92
CA HIS A 33 -9.35 5.58 -22.90
C HIS A 33 -7.83 5.35 -22.86
N ASP A 34 -7.06 6.09 -23.66
CA ASP A 34 -5.60 6.00 -23.66
C ASP A 34 -5.00 6.47 -22.32
N MET A 35 -5.54 7.54 -21.72
CA MET A 35 -5.14 8.01 -20.39
C MET A 35 -5.43 6.98 -19.30
N ILE A 36 -6.64 6.42 -19.28
CA ILE A 36 -7.02 5.35 -18.34
C ILE A 36 -6.12 4.13 -18.54
N ARG A 37 -5.82 3.77 -19.79
CA ARG A 37 -4.92 2.66 -20.11
C ARG A 37 -3.50 2.92 -19.62
N GLN A 38 -2.96 4.12 -19.78
CA GLN A 38 -1.64 4.48 -19.27
C GLN A 38 -1.60 4.45 -17.73
N LEU A 39 -2.62 4.99 -17.06
CA LEU A 39 -2.76 4.90 -15.60
C LEU A 39 -2.85 3.44 -15.13
N SER A 40 -3.62 2.61 -15.85
CA SER A 40 -3.76 1.18 -15.57
C SER A 40 -2.47 0.41 -15.85
N SER A 41 -1.67 0.85 -16.83
CA SER A 41 -0.36 0.25 -17.14
C SER A 41 0.66 0.61 -16.06
N SER A 42 0.57 1.82 -15.50
CA SER A 42 1.40 2.24 -14.37
C SER A 42 1.02 1.53 -13.07
N THR A 43 -0.24 1.14 -12.87
CA THR A 43 -0.63 0.27 -11.76
C THR A 43 -0.33 -1.22 -12.03
N GLN A 44 -0.12 -1.60 -13.30
CA GLN A 44 0.34 -2.92 -13.73
C GLN A 44 1.86 -3.11 -13.70
N THR A 45 2.63 -2.25 -13.02
CA THR A 45 4.04 -2.56 -12.71
C THR A 45 4.19 -3.71 -11.72
N THR A 46 3.11 -4.33 -11.23
CA THR A 46 3.15 -5.66 -10.64
C THR A 46 2.82 -6.70 -11.69
N SER A 47 3.65 -6.79 -12.72
CA SER A 47 3.66 -7.93 -13.62
C SER A 47 3.97 -9.21 -12.83
N THR A 48 3.17 -10.25 -13.10
CA THR A 48 3.52 -11.67 -13.05
C THR A 48 3.95 -12.25 -11.71
N ASN A 49 3.07 -13.03 -11.04
CA ASN A 49 3.29 -14.28 -10.27
C ASN A 49 4.69 -14.58 -9.68
N ARG A 50 5.46 -13.57 -9.32
CA ARG A 50 6.75 -13.71 -8.68
C ARG A 50 6.46 -13.69 -7.19
N PRO A 51 6.82 -14.74 -6.45
CA PRO A 51 6.72 -14.69 -5.00
C PRO A 51 7.52 -13.48 -4.51
N LEU A 52 6.87 -12.64 -3.72
CA LEU A 52 7.51 -11.49 -3.10
C LEU A 52 8.71 -12.00 -2.29
N THR A 53 9.83 -11.31 -2.40
CA THR A 53 10.93 -11.51 -1.46
C THR A 53 10.47 -11.08 -0.07
N SER A 54 11.11 -11.61 0.97
CA SER A 54 10.78 -11.25 2.35
C SER A 54 10.86 -9.75 2.62
N GLN A 55 11.77 -9.05 1.93
CA GLN A 55 11.92 -7.61 2.05
C GLN A 55 10.74 -6.85 1.41
N GLU A 56 10.37 -7.20 0.18
CA GLU A 56 9.23 -6.58 -0.52
C GLU A 56 7.91 -6.82 0.23
N PHE A 57 7.76 -7.99 0.85
CA PHE A 57 6.62 -8.28 1.70
C PHE A 57 6.55 -7.35 2.92
N LEU A 58 7.67 -7.17 3.64
CA LEU A 58 7.75 -6.27 4.79
C LEU A 58 7.50 -4.81 4.40
N GLU A 59 8.08 -4.36 3.28
CA GLU A 59 7.85 -3.01 2.75
C GLU A 59 6.37 -2.77 2.41
N LYS A 60 5.70 -3.78 1.83
CA LYS A 60 4.26 -3.71 1.58
C LYS A 60 3.46 -3.59 2.88
N GLN A 61 3.76 -4.41 3.90
CA GLN A 61 3.06 -4.33 5.19
C GLN A 61 3.28 -2.99 5.89
N TYR A 62 4.47 -2.40 5.77
CA TYR A 62 4.78 -1.08 6.31
C TYR A 62 3.98 0.01 5.61
N ARG A 63 3.93 0.00 4.27
CA ARG A 63 3.13 0.97 3.48
C ARG A 63 1.63 0.84 3.74
N GLU A 64 1.14 -0.37 3.99
CA GLU A 64 -0.25 -0.63 4.38
C GLU A 64 -0.55 -0.25 5.85
N GLY A 65 0.44 0.21 6.62
CA GLY A 65 0.28 0.60 8.03
C GLY A 65 0.09 -0.58 8.99
N LYS A 66 0.30 -1.82 8.54
CA LYS A 66 0.12 -3.03 9.35
C LYS A 66 1.28 -3.30 10.30
N ILE A 67 2.47 -2.80 9.97
CA ILE A 67 3.64 -2.82 10.83
C ILE A 67 4.18 -1.39 10.97
N LEU A 68 4.68 -1.06 12.16
CA LEU A 68 5.20 0.27 12.47
C LEU A 68 6.63 0.51 11.96
N ASN A 69 7.39 -0.55 11.69
CA ASN A 69 8.77 -0.47 11.22
C ASN A 69 9.23 -1.76 10.54
N ILE A 70 10.27 -1.66 9.70
CA ILE A 70 10.92 -2.80 9.06
C ILE A 70 12.16 -3.18 9.88
N PRO A 71 12.31 -4.44 10.34
CA PRO A 71 13.45 -4.87 11.12
C PRO A 71 14.77 -4.75 10.33
N THR A 72 15.73 -3.98 10.84
CA THR A 72 17.04 -3.76 10.20
C THR A 72 18.04 -4.90 10.44
N ARG A 73 17.67 -5.92 11.23
CA ARG A 73 18.54 -7.03 11.67
C ARG A 73 19.81 -6.61 12.42
N ARG A 74 19.90 -5.35 12.88
CA ARG A 74 20.95 -4.96 13.80
C ARG A 74 20.80 -5.72 15.11
N ARG A 75 21.92 -6.07 15.74
CA ARG A 75 21.90 -6.57 17.11
C ARG A 75 21.34 -5.48 18.03
N LEU A 76 20.63 -5.91 19.05
CA LEU A 76 20.20 -5.01 20.11
C LEU A 76 21.44 -4.53 20.87
N THR A 77 21.38 -3.30 21.34
CA THR A 77 22.34 -2.80 22.33
C THR A 77 22.01 -3.39 23.71
N PRO A 78 22.97 -3.47 24.64
CA PRO A 78 22.72 -3.98 25.99
C PRO A 78 21.58 -3.25 26.70
N GLU A 79 21.43 -1.94 26.48
CA GLU A 79 20.35 -1.14 27.05
C GLU A 79 18.99 -1.52 26.45
N GLU A 80 18.93 -1.75 25.13
CA GLU A 80 17.71 -2.22 24.45
C GLU A 80 17.33 -3.64 24.87
N GLU A 81 18.30 -4.51 25.13
CA GLU A 81 18.07 -5.85 25.66
C GLU A 81 17.48 -5.79 27.07
N ALA A 82 18.07 -4.99 27.96
CA ALA A 82 17.60 -4.81 29.33
C ALA A 82 16.18 -4.22 29.38
N GLU A 83 15.90 -3.20 28.56
CA GLU A 83 14.56 -2.62 28.50
C GLU A 83 13.54 -3.62 27.92
N ARG A 84 13.92 -4.40 26.91
CA ARG A 84 13.06 -5.46 26.36
C ARG A 84 12.73 -6.52 27.42
N GLU A 85 13.72 -6.93 28.22
CA GLU A 85 13.51 -7.88 29.32
C GLU A 85 12.55 -7.30 30.37
N ARG A 86 12.78 -6.05 30.79
CA ARG A 86 11.92 -5.35 31.73
C ARG A 86 10.47 -5.27 31.25
N LEU A 87 10.25 -4.88 29.99
CA LEU A 87 8.92 -4.82 29.40
C LEU A 87 8.28 -6.22 29.32
N GLY A 88 9.08 -7.24 28.98
CA GLY A 88 8.63 -8.63 29.00
C GLY A 88 8.13 -9.06 30.37
N GLN A 89 8.88 -8.77 31.44
CA GLN A 89 8.46 -9.08 32.80
C GLN A 89 7.18 -8.31 33.20
N LEU A 90 7.07 -7.05 32.79
CA LEU A 90 5.91 -6.20 33.11
C LEU A 90 4.62 -6.66 32.43
N PHE A 91 4.69 -7.02 31.15
CA PHE A 91 3.49 -7.29 30.34
C PHE A 91 3.16 -8.78 30.20
N ALA A 92 4.14 -9.68 30.26
CA ALA A 92 3.90 -11.11 30.07
C ALA A 92 3.46 -11.84 31.36
N GLY A 93 3.31 -11.13 32.48
CA GLY A 93 2.78 -11.71 33.72
C GLY A 93 3.58 -12.90 34.26
N GLY A 94 4.90 -12.88 34.09
CA GLY A 94 5.81 -13.95 34.49
C GLY A 94 5.96 -15.10 33.48
N LYS A 95 5.32 -15.03 32.32
CA LYS A 95 5.52 -15.97 31.20
C LYS A 95 6.57 -15.45 30.22
N PRO A 96 7.16 -16.33 29.38
CA PRO A 96 7.99 -15.88 28.27
C PRO A 96 7.25 -14.90 27.36
N LEU A 97 7.96 -13.90 26.81
CA LEU A 97 7.39 -12.94 25.83
C LEU A 97 6.72 -13.62 24.64
N SER A 98 7.19 -14.82 24.24
CA SER A 98 6.60 -15.62 23.17
C SER A 98 5.19 -16.14 23.50
N GLU A 99 4.82 -16.19 24.78
CA GLU A 99 3.51 -16.64 25.27
C GLU A 99 2.60 -15.45 25.65
N MET A 100 3.05 -14.22 25.44
CA MET A 100 2.25 -13.03 25.71
C MET A 100 1.09 -12.94 24.71
N VAL A 101 -0.13 -12.88 25.22
CA VAL A 101 -1.35 -12.72 24.40
C VAL A 101 -1.65 -11.23 24.29
N ILE A 102 -1.67 -10.70 23.07
CA ILE A 102 -2.11 -9.34 22.78
C ILE A 102 -3.58 -9.41 22.38
N GLU A 103 -4.47 -9.02 23.28
CA GLU A 103 -5.90 -8.93 23.02
C GLU A 103 -6.22 -7.57 22.37
N ASP A 104 -6.70 -7.59 21.12
CA ASP A 104 -7.25 -6.40 20.46
C ASP A 104 -8.66 -6.13 21.00
N ARG A 105 -8.72 -5.47 22.16
CA ARG A 105 -9.96 -4.95 22.70
C ARG A 105 -10.24 -3.64 21.97
N GLY A 106 -10.98 -3.74 20.86
CA GLY A 106 -11.41 -2.60 20.04
C GLY A 106 -12.11 -1.49 20.84
N PRO A 107 -12.45 -0.36 20.21
CA PRO A 107 -12.95 0.80 20.92
C PRO A 107 -14.31 0.46 21.58
N TYR A 108 -14.37 0.65 22.89
CA TYR A 108 -15.60 0.64 23.69
C TYR A 108 -16.56 1.74 23.23
#